data_AF-A0A918DNT5-F1
#
_entry.id   AF-A0A918DNT5-F1
#
_cell.length_a   1.000
_cell.length_b   1.000
_cell.length_c   1.000
_cell.angle_alpha   90.00
_cell.angle_beta   90.00
_cell.angle_gamma   90.00
#
_symmetry.space_group_name_H-M   'P 1'
#
loop_
_entity.id
_entity.type
_entity.pdbx_description
1 polymer ?
#
loop_
_entity_poly.entity_id
_entity_poly.type
_entity_poly.pdbx_seq_one_letter_code
_entity_poly.pdbx_strand_id
1 'polypeptide(L)' 'MTPEEESDALLDALARGEPPGCGDPAARLLAVLLEDVTGLAELAELAELGQRRSSVSMTPST' A
#
# COMPACT_ATOMS: atom_id res chain seq x y z
N MET A 1 16.76 21.64 12.06
CA MET A 1 16.14 20.33 11.78
C MET A 1 16.22 19.55 13.06
N THR A 2 15.06 19.24 13.65
CA THR A 2 14.96 18.32 14.78
C THR A 2 14.88 16.88 14.26
N PRO A 3 15.15 15.87 15.10
CA PRO A 3 15.04 14.46 14.71
C PRO A 3 13.63 14.07 14.23
N GLU A 4 12.60 14.67 14.83
CA GLU A 4 11.21 14.44 14.46
C GLU A 4 10.91 15.01 13.07
N GLU A 5 11.36 16.24 12.79
CA GLU A 5 11.21 16.87 11.46
C GLU A 5 11.92 16.07 10.36
N GLU A 6 13.07 15.46 10.66
CA GLU A 6 13.81 14.60 9.72
C GLU A 6 13.05 13.29 9.45
N SER A 7 12.49 12.68 10.51
CA SER A 7 11.64 11.50 10.37
C SER A 7 10.38 11.77 9.56
N ASP A 8 9.69 12.88 9.82
CA ASP A 8 8.48 13.26 9.09
C ASP A 8 8.79 13.51 7.60
N ALA A 9 9.91 14.17 7.31
CA ALA A 9 10.36 14.37 5.93
C ALA A 9 10.66 13.05 5.20
N LEU A 10 11.23 12.07 5.91
CA LEU A 10 11.48 10.72 5.38
C LEU A 10 10.17 9.97 5.12
N LEU A 11 9.21 10.01 6.04
CA LEU A 11 7.90 9.39 5.87
C LEU A 11 7.12 10.01 4.71
N ASP A 12 7.16 11.34 4.56
CA ASP A 12 6.48 12.04 3.48
C ASP A 12 7.13 11.74 2.11
N ALA A 13 8.45 11.58 2.05
CA ALA A 13 9.15 11.13 0.84
C ALA A 13 8.75 9.69 0.45
N LEU A 14 8.69 8.77 1.42
CA LEU A 14 8.23 7.40 1.20
C LEU A 14 6.77 7.35 0.74
N ALA A 15 5.89 8.15 1.34
CA ALA A 15 4.49 8.25 0.95
C ALA A 15 4.30 8.79 -0.48
N ARG A 16 5.22 9.65 -0.95
CA ARG A 16 5.27 10.15 -2.33
C ARG A 16 5.90 9.18 -3.32
N GLY A 17 6.39 8.02 -2.85
CA GLY A 17 7.11 7.05 -3.69
C GLY A 17 8.45 7.59 -4.21
N GLU A 18 8.95 8.65 -3.58
CA GLU A 18 10.25 9.22 -3.95
C GLU A 18 11.33 8.29 -3.38
N PRO A 19 12.23 7.74 -4.22
CA PRO A 19 13.28 6.87 -3.71
C PRO A 19 14.09 7.68 -2.71
N PRO A 20 14.25 7.20 -1.46
CA PRO A 20 14.99 7.94 -0.46
C PRO A 20 16.38 8.23 -1.04
N GLY A 21 16.69 9.50 -1.31
CA GLY A 21 17.91 9.91 -2.00
C GLY A 21 19.20 9.61 -1.23
N CYS A 22 19.07 9.11 -0.01
CA CYS A 22 20.15 8.61 0.83
C CYS A 22 20.37 7.14 0.50
N GLY A 23 21.61 6.70 0.30
CA GLY A 23 21.98 5.27 0.18
C GLY A 23 21.72 4.43 1.44
N ASP A 24 20.76 4.83 2.26
CA ASP A 24 20.34 4.18 3.50
C ASP A 24 19.61 2.86 3.17
N PRO A 25 20.17 1.71 3.58
CA PRO A 25 19.53 0.42 3.38
C PRO A 25 18.18 0.29 4.08
N ALA A 26 17.96 0.96 5.21
CA ALA A 26 16.69 0.91 5.93
C ALA A 26 15.57 1.58 5.13
N ALA A 27 15.83 2.76 4.56
CA ALA A 27 14.85 3.47 3.75
C ALA A 27 14.49 2.71 2.46
N ARG A 28 15.46 2.01 1.86
CA ARG A 28 15.22 1.10 0.71
C ARG A 28 14.33 -0.08 1.07
N LEU A 29 14.56 -0.71 2.23
CA LEU A 29 13.72 -1.81 2.71
C LEU A 29 12.28 -1.34 2.97
N LEU A 30 12.13 -0.15 3.56
CA LEU A 30 10.81 0.44 3.79
C LEU A 30 10.07 0.72 2.47
N ALA A 31 10.75 1.24 1.44
CA ALA A 31 10.15 1.48 0.13
C ALA A 31 9.65 0.18 -0.53
N VAL A 32 10.43 -0.90 -0.48
CA VAL A 32 10.03 -2.22 -1.02
C VAL A 32 8.84 -2.80 -0.26
N LEU A 33 8.86 -2.72 1.08
CA LEU A 33 7.74 -3.20 1.91
C LEU A 33 6.46 -2.43 1.64
N LEU A 34 6.55 -1.12 1.39
CA LEU A 34 5.39 -0.31 1.02
C LEU A 34 4.80 -0.75 -0.31
N GLU A 35 5.64 -1.00 -1.33
CA GLU A 35 5.19 -1.52 -2.63
C GLU A 35 4.46 -2.87 -2.49
N ASP A 36 5.02 -3.79 -1.71
CA ASP A 36 4.43 -5.10 -1.45
C ASP A 36 3.07 -4.99 -0.71
N VAL A 37 3.00 -4.13 0.32
CA VAL A 37 1.77 -3.94 1.12
C VAL A 37 0.68 -3.24 0.32
N THR A 38 1.02 -2.22 -0.47
CA THR A 38 0.06 -1.53 -1.34
C THR A 38 -0.48 -2.48 -2.41
N GLY A 39 0.37 -3.28 -3.05
CA GLY A 39 -0.08 -4.30 -3.99
C GLY A 39 -0.99 -5.35 -3.35
N LEU A 40 -0.70 -5.74 -2.10
CA LEU A 40 -1.54 -6.68 -1.36
C LEU A 40 -2.90 -6.07 -0.97
N ALA A 41 -2.94 -4.78 -0.63
CA ALA A 41 -4.18 -4.05 -0.36
C ALA A 41 -5.06 -3.97 -1.61
N GLU A 42 -4.50 -3.67 -2.78
CA GLU A 42 -5.24 -3.66 -4.05
C GLU A 42 -5.78 -5.05 -4.41
N LEU A 43 -5.01 -6.11 -4.19
CA LEU A 43 -5.47 -7.49 -4.38
C LEU A 43 -6.58 -7.88 -3.41
N ALA A 44 -6.52 -7.42 -2.16
CA ALA A 44 -7.56 -7.65 -1.17
C ALA A 44 -8.87 -6.95 -1.56
N GLU A 45 -8.81 -5.71 -2.04
CA GLU A 45 -9.99 -5.00 -2.56
C GLU A 45 -10.60 -5.70 -3.79
N LEU A 46 -9.76 -6.15 -4.73
CA LEU A 46 -10.22 -6.92 -5.90
C LEU A 46 -10.87 -8.25 -5.50
N ALA A 47 -10.33 -8.94 -4.51
CA ALA A 47 -10.89 -10.18 -3.98
C ALA A 47 -12.26 -9.94 -3.32
N GLU A 48 -12.41 -8.89 -2.52
CA GLU A 48 -13.70 -8.49 -1.95
C GLU A 48 -14.74 -8.17 -3.04
N LEU A 49 -14.35 -7.43 -4.07
CA LEU A 49 -15.23 -7.10 -5.20
C LEU A 49 -15.65 -8.36 -5.99
N GLY A 50 -14.74 -9.33 -6.14
CA GLY A 50 -15.03 -10.63 -6.75
C GLY A 50 -16.05 -11.44 -5.94
N GLN A 51 -15.92 -11.47 -4.61
CA GLN A 51 -16.87 -12.15 -3.72
C GLN A 51 -18.24 -11.50 -3.73
N ARG A 52 -18.33 -10.16 -3.72
CA ARG A 52 -19.61 -9.43 -3.77
C ARG A 52 -20.39 -9.69 -5.06
N ARG A 53 -19.71 -9.94 -6.20
CA ARG A 53 -20.37 -10.25 -7.48
C ARG A 53 -20.87 -11.70 -7.57
N SER A 54 -20.22 -12.64 -6.90
CA SER A 54 -20.68 -14.04 -6.84
C SER A 54 -22.00 -14.21 -6.09
N SER A 55 -22.31 -13.31 -5.16
CA SER A 55 -23.49 -13.36 -4.30
C SER A 55 -24.79 -12.85 -4.95
N VAL A 56 -24.72 -12.27 -6.16
CA VAL A 56 -25.88 -11.62 -6.81
C VAL A 56 -26.58 -12.52 -7.84
N SER A 57 -26.07 -13.71 -8.14
CA SER A 57 -26.74 -14.68 -9.03
C SER A 57 -27.62 -15.67 -8.25
N MET A 58 -28.52 -15.17 -7.40
CA MET A 58 -29.69 -15.92 -6.98
C MET A 58 -30.89 -15.28 -7.66
N THR A 59 -31.12 -15.63 -8.92
CA THR A 59 -32.45 -15.46 -9.49
C THR A 59 -33.36 -16.38 -8.68
N PRO A 60 -34.35 -15.88 -7.92
CA PRO A 60 -35.33 -16.75 -7.32
C PRO A 60 -36.12 -17.37 -8.48
N SER A 61 -35.85 -18.64 -8.78
CA SER A 61 -36.69 -19.40 -9.70
C SER A 61 -38.00 -19.71 -8.98
N THR A 62 -39.05 -19.00 -9.42
CA THR A 62 -40.50 -19.26 -9.30
C THR A 62 -41.08 -19.49 -7.92
#